data_AF-A0A9P6XS38-F1
#
_entry.id   AF-A0A9P6XS38-F1
#
_cell.length_a   1.000
_cell.length_b   1.000
_cell.length_c   1.000
_cell.angle_alpha   90.00
_cell.angle_beta   90.00
_cell.angle_gamma   90.00
#
_symmetry.space_group_name_H-M   'P 1'
#
loop_
_entity.id
_entity.type
_entity.pdbx_description
1 polymer ?
#
loop_
_entity_poly.entity_id
_entity_poly.type
_entity_poly.pdbx_seq_one_letter_code
_entity_poly.pdbx_strand_id
1 'polypeptide(L)'
;MGFCFLNNVAIAARHALDFHGLSRVAIVDFDVHHGNGTEDVFAGDERVLMCSFFQHPFFPNSGTAHPAPNLLNVPVAAYTTGAAVKAIVTDSWLPRLEAHRPELLLVSAGFDAHREDDMGQMGG
;
A
#
# COMPACT_ATOMS: atom_id res chain seq x y z
N MET A 1 10.63 5.29 8.86
CA MET A 1 11.68 5.05 7.85
C MET A 1 12.48 3.82 8.23
N GLY A 2 12.41 2.76 7.44
CA GLY A 2 13.23 1.55 7.55
C GLY A 2 13.87 1.24 6.20
N PHE A 3 15.20 1.29 6.12
CA PHE A 3 16.05 0.89 4.98
C PHE A 3 15.81 1.51 3.58
N CYS A 4 14.77 2.32 3.37
CA CYS A 4 14.52 3.03 2.10
C CYS A 4 15.15 4.44 2.10
N PHE A 5 16.05 4.71 1.14
CA PHE A 5 16.66 6.04 0.93
C PHE A 5 15.88 6.91 -0.07
N LEU A 6 15.24 6.27 -1.04
CA LEU A 6 14.38 6.89 -2.05
C LEU A 6 13.08 6.09 -2.14
N ASN A 7 11.95 6.76 -2.32
CA ASN A 7 10.68 6.08 -2.58
C ASN A 7 10.55 5.77 -4.08
N ASN A 8 11.09 4.63 -4.51
CA ASN A 8 11.15 4.22 -5.91
C ASN A 8 9.77 4.21 -6.58
N VAL A 9 8.75 3.70 -5.89
CA VAL A 9 7.39 3.58 -6.43
C VAL A 9 6.73 4.96 -6.54
N ALA A 10 6.91 5.84 -5.56
CA ALA A 10 6.39 7.21 -5.65
C ALA A 10 7.06 8.01 -6.79
N ILE A 11 8.36 7.82 -7.00
CA ILE A 11 9.08 8.43 -8.13
C ILE A 11 8.49 7.93 -9.46
N ALA A 12 8.28 6.62 -9.61
CA ALA A 12 7.68 6.05 -10.81
C ALA A 12 6.26 6.57 -11.07
N ALA A 13 5.42 6.65 -10.02
CA ALA A 13 4.07 7.18 -10.11
C ALA A 13 4.07 8.66 -10.55
N ARG A 14 4.92 9.50 -9.95
CA ARG A 14 5.09 10.91 -10.36
C ARG A 14 5.57 11.03 -11.79
N HIS A 15 6.53 10.20 -12.20
CA HIS A 15 7.02 10.21 -13.57
C HIS A 15 5.93 9.84 -14.58
N ALA A 16 5.12 8.82 -14.28
CA ALA A 16 4.00 8.42 -15.12
C ALA A 16 2.94 9.55 -15.25
N LEU A 17 2.60 10.22 -14.15
CA LEU A 17 1.64 11.32 -14.15
C LEU A 17 2.17 12.55 -14.87
N ASP A 18 3.34 13.04 -14.44
CA ASP A 18 3.79 14.39 -14.78
C ASP A 18 4.59 14.43 -16.10
N PHE A 19 5.26 13.33 -16.47
CA PHE A 19 6.03 13.24 -17.73
C PHE A 19 5.31 12.48 -18.83
N HIS A 20 4.63 11.37 -18.49
CA HIS A 20 3.88 10.57 -19.48
C HIS A 20 2.41 10.99 -19.61
N GLY A 21 1.93 11.92 -18.78
CA GLY A 21 0.59 12.51 -18.90
C GLY A 21 -0.55 11.57 -18.49
N LEU A 22 -0.26 10.52 -17.72
CA LEU A 22 -1.32 9.69 -17.15
C LEU A 22 -2.18 10.54 -16.19
N SER A 23 -3.47 10.27 -16.18
CA SER A 23 -4.42 10.96 -15.32
C SER A 23 -4.68 10.20 -14.02
N ARG A 24 -4.57 8.87 -14.03
CA ARG A 24 -4.83 8.03 -12.85
C ARG A 24 -3.85 6.87 -12.77
N VAL A 25 -3.16 6.76 -11.63
CA VAL A 25 -2.31 5.61 -11.30
C VAL A 25 -2.76 4.99 -9.98
N ALA A 26 -2.47 3.71 -9.80
CA ALA A 26 -2.69 3.02 -8.54
C ALA A 26 -1.39 2.39 -8.04
N ILE A 27 -1.17 2.47 -6.73
CA ILE A 27 -0.08 1.81 -6.03
C ILE A 27 -0.69 0.73 -5.14
N VAL A 28 -0.23 -0.51 -5.31
CA VAL A 28 -0.55 -1.63 -4.44
C VAL A 28 0.68 -1.94 -3.59
N ASP A 29 0.51 -1.98 -2.27
CA ASP A 29 1.58 -2.26 -1.32
C ASP A 29 1.18 -3.43 -0.43
N PHE A 30 1.91 -4.54 -0.53
CA PHE A 30 1.67 -5.74 0.28
C PHE A 30 2.86 -6.10 1.19
N ASP A 31 3.80 -5.17 1.34
CA ASP A 31 4.82 -5.24 2.39
C ASP A 31 4.15 -5.28 3.77
N VAL A 32 4.75 -6.00 4.74
CA VAL A 32 4.18 -6.10 6.08
C VAL A 32 4.22 -4.76 6.83
N HIS A 33 5.14 -3.87 6.47
CA HIS A 33 5.31 -2.56 7.06
C HIS A 33 4.44 -1.52 6.36
N HIS A 34 3.98 -0.53 7.14
CA HIS A 34 3.23 0.56 6.55
C HIS A 34 4.10 1.37 5.57
N GLY A 35 3.62 1.50 4.33
CA GLY A 35 4.19 2.35 3.26
C GLY A 35 4.07 3.85 3.51
N ASN A 36 4.49 4.32 4.69
CA ASN A 36 4.27 5.69 5.17
C ASN A 36 4.85 6.75 4.22
N GLY A 37 5.99 6.46 3.57
CA GLY A 37 6.59 7.40 2.62
C GLY A 37 5.78 7.56 1.33
N THR A 38 4.97 6.58 0.95
CA THR A 38 4.04 6.69 -0.18
C THR A 38 2.79 7.46 0.25
N GLU A 39 2.31 7.19 1.47
CA GLU A 39 1.21 7.94 2.09
C GLU A 39 1.53 9.45 2.12
N ASP A 40 2.70 9.82 2.67
CA ASP A 40 3.14 11.20 2.83
C ASP A 40 3.20 11.98 1.50
N VAL A 41 3.51 11.31 0.40
CA VAL A 41 3.66 11.93 -0.93
C VAL A 41 2.32 12.14 -1.65
N PHE A 42 1.34 11.26 -1.40
CA PHE A 42 0.11 11.19 -2.19
C PHE A 42 -1.17 11.45 -1.41
N ALA A 43 -1.12 11.64 -0.09
CA ALA A 43 -2.29 12.01 0.67
C ALA A 43 -3.00 13.23 0.06
N GLY A 44 -4.23 13.03 -0.42
CA GLY A 44 -5.05 14.08 -1.06
C GLY A 44 -4.81 14.30 -2.56
N ASP A 45 -3.83 13.64 -3.20
CA ASP A 45 -3.68 13.66 -4.67
C ASP A 45 -4.61 12.62 -5.31
N GLU A 46 -5.80 13.05 -5.72
CA GLU A 46 -6.84 12.17 -6.28
C GLU A 46 -6.45 11.46 -7.58
N ARG A 47 -5.32 11.84 -8.21
CA ARG A 47 -4.76 11.10 -9.36
C ARG A 47 -4.15 9.76 -8.95
N VAL A 48 -3.86 9.58 -7.66
CA VAL A 48 -3.22 8.37 -7.12
C VAL A 48 -4.13 7.67 -6.12
N LEU A 49 -4.40 6.39 -6.36
CA LEU A 49 -5.01 5.50 -5.37
C LEU A 49 -3.91 4.64 -4.73
N MET A 50 -3.85 4.60 -3.41
CA MET A 50 -3.04 3.62 -2.68
C MET A 50 -3.96 2.54 -2.09
N CYS A 51 -3.65 1.28 -2.35
CA CYS A 51 -4.25 0.13 -1.70
C CYS A 51 -3.15 -0.64 -0.98
N SER A 52 -3.24 -0.76 0.33
CA SER A 52 -2.26 -1.50 1.11
C SER A 52 -2.87 -2.24 2.29
N PHE A 53 -2.09 -3.15 2.85
CA PHE A 53 -2.26 -3.62 4.21
C PHE A 53 -0.94 -3.43 4.93
N PHE A 54 -0.97 -3.44 6.26
CA PHE A 54 0.24 -3.46 7.07
C PHE A 54 -0.08 -4.04 8.44
N GLN A 55 0.88 -4.72 9.06
CA GLN A 55 0.70 -5.24 10.40
C GLN A 55 0.56 -4.08 11.41
N HIS A 56 -0.40 -4.18 12.33
CA HIS A 56 -0.63 -3.18 13.36
C HIS A 56 -1.17 -3.82 14.66
N PRO A 57 -0.69 -3.37 15.86
CA PRO A 57 0.43 -2.45 16.07
C PRO A 57 1.77 -3.09 15.68
N PHE A 58 2.53 -2.39 14.84
CA PHE A 58 3.84 -2.81 14.33
C PHE A 58 4.60 -1.61 13.82
N PHE A 59 5.90 -1.74 13.59
CA PHE A 59 6.68 -0.66 12.97
C PHE A 59 6.03 -0.23 11.64
N PRO A 60 5.89 1.08 11.32
CA PRO A 60 6.35 2.28 12.03
C PRO A 60 5.34 2.88 13.03
N ASN A 61 4.27 2.18 13.40
CA ASN A 61 3.16 2.64 14.25
C ASN A 61 2.44 3.89 13.68
N SER A 62 2.13 3.88 12.38
CA SER A 62 1.35 4.93 11.71
C SER A 62 0.28 4.34 10.79
N GLY A 63 -0.42 5.17 10.00
CA GLY A 63 -1.41 4.72 9.00
C GLY A 63 -2.84 4.49 9.52
N THR A 64 -3.07 4.58 10.83
CA THR A 64 -4.41 4.39 11.43
C THR A 64 -5.16 5.69 11.73
N ALA A 65 -4.48 6.84 11.70
CA ALA A 65 -5.07 8.13 12.02
C ALA A 65 -5.52 8.86 10.76
N HIS A 66 -6.84 8.90 10.52
CA HIS A 66 -7.51 9.73 9.51
C HIS A 66 -6.83 9.75 8.12
N PRO A 67 -6.67 8.59 7.45
CA PRO A 67 -6.08 8.55 6.11
C PRO A 67 -6.91 9.38 5.12
N ALA A 68 -6.24 10.04 4.17
CA ALA A 68 -6.91 10.75 3.10
C ALA A 68 -7.78 9.78 2.26
N PRO A 69 -8.88 10.24 1.63
CA PRO A 69 -9.82 9.34 0.95
C PRO A 69 -9.21 8.43 -0.12
N ASN A 70 -8.12 8.88 -0.76
CA ASN A 70 -7.40 8.15 -1.81
C ASN A 70 -6.43 7.07 -1.26
N LEU A 71 -6.36 6.90 0.06
CA LEU A 71 -5.49 5.96 0.75
C LEU A 71 -6.34 4.87 1.42
N LEU A 72 -6.38 3.68 0.84
CA LEU A 72 -6.98 2.49 1.44
C LEU A 72 -5.88 1.64 2.10
N ASN A 73 -5.43 2.07 3.28
CA ASN A 73 -4.41 1.38 4.06
C ASN A 73 -5.09 0.56 5.16
N VAL A 74 -5.06 -0.78 5.05
CA VAL A 74 -5.80 -1.68 5.93
C VAL A 74 -4.87 -2.21 7.04
N PRO A 75 -5.04 -1.80 8.30
CA PRO A 75 -4.27 -2.39 9.41
C PRO A 75 -4.71 -3.83 9.65
N VAL A 76 -3.76 -4.74 9.79
CA VAL A 76 -4.01 -6.16 10.09
C VAL A 76 -3.31 -6.59 11.37
N ALA A 77 -3.93 -7.48 12.15
CA ALA A 77 -3.30 -7.99 13.36
C ALA A 77 -2.14 -8.94 13.02
N ALA A 78 -1.22 -9.14 13.97
CA ALA A 78 -0.27 -10.25 13.91
C ALA A 78 -1.03 -11.59 13.71
N TYR A 79 -0.38 -12.52 13.03
CA TYR A 79 -0.86 -13.85 12.64
C TYR A 79 -2.03 -13.84 11.66
N THR A 80 -2.34 -12.70 11.04
CA THR A 80 -3.30 -12.63 9.92
C THR A 80 -2.89 -13.61 8.82
N THR A 81 -3.83 -14.46 8.41
CA THR A 81 -3.58 -15.54 7.45
C THR A 81 -3.75 -15.07 6.00
N GLY A 82 -3.21 -15.83 5.06
CA GLY A 82 -3.39 -15.56 3.63
C GLY A 82 -4.87 -15.54 3.19
N ALA A 83 -5.76 -16.26 3.88
CA ALA A 83 -7.20 -16.22 3.59
C ALA A 83 -7.81 -14.85 3.95
N ALA A 84 -7.40 -14.26 5.07
CA ALA A 84 -7.82 -12.92 5.47
C ALA A 84 -7.23 -11.84 4.54
N VAL A 85 -5.96 -11.96 4.15
CA VAL A 85 -5.35 -11.08 3.13
C VAL A 85 -6.10 -11.17 1.81
N LYS A 86 -6.47 -12.37 1.36
CA LYS A 86 -7.28 -12.55 0.15
C LYS A 86 -8.62 -11.83 0.24
N ALA A 87 -9.30 -11.89 1.39
CA ALA A 87 -10.55 -11.17 1.61
C ALA A 87 -10.35 -9.64 1.55
N ILE A 88 -9.24 -9.12 2.09
CA ILE A 88 -8.90 -7.69 1.96
C ILE A 88 -8.77 -7.29 0.48
N VAL A 89 -8.06 -8.10 -0.31
CA VAL A 89 -7.89 -7.84 -1.74
C VAL A 89 -9.24 -7.87 -2.45
N THR A 90 -10.04 -8.94 -2.26
CA THR A 90 -11.30 -9.12 -3.00
C THR A 90 -12.38 -8.13 -2.59
N ASP A 91 -12.50 -7.85 -1.29
CA ASP A 91 -13.66 -7.17 -0.73
C ASP A 91 -13.39 -5.67 -0.55
N SER A 92 -12.11 -5.26 -0.51
CA SER A 92 -11.73 -3.85 -0.29
C SER A 92 -10.91 -3.26 -1.44
N TRP A 93 -9.85 -3.93 -1.89
CA TRP A 93 -8.95 -3.35 -2.91
C TRP A 93 -9.55 -3.37 -4.31
N LEU A 94 -10.07 -4.52 -4.77
CA LEU A 94 -10.64 -4.64 -6.11
C LEU A 94 -11.77 -3.64 -6.37
N PRO A 95 -12.76 -3.43 -5.47
CA PRO A 95 -13.79 -2.43 -5.68
C PRO A 95 -13.24 -1.00 -5.84
N ARG A 96 -12.20 -0.64 -5.08
CA ARG A 96 -11.55 0.67 -5.17
C ARG A 96 -10.75 0.84 -6.46
N LEU A 97 -10.01 -0.20 -6.87
CA LEU A 97 -9.27 -0.21 -8.12
C LEU A 97 -10.21 -0.10 -9.33
N GLU A 98 -11.32 -0.84 -9.32
CA GLU A 98 -12.36 -0.79 -10.36
C GLU A 98 -13.01 0.59 -10.44
N ALA A 99 -13.33 1.22 -9.31
CA ALA A 99 -13.89 2.56 -9.27
C ALA A 99 -12.89 3.62 -9.78
N HIS A 100 -11.62 3.50 -9.39
CA HIS A 100 -10.55 4.44 -9.77
C HIS A 100 -10.15 4.32 -11.24
N ARG A 101 -10.25 3.12 -11.84
CA ARG A 101 -9.85 2.83 -13.23
C ARG A 101 -8.44 3.39 -13.55
N PRO A 102 -7.40 2.93 -12.83
CA PRO A 102 -6.04 3.37 -13.08
C PRO A 102 -5.57 2.95 -14.47
N GLU A 103 -4.72 3.78 -15.08
CA GLU A 103 -4.08 3.54 -16.36
C GLU A 103 -2.75 2.77 -16.20
N LEU A 104 -2.20 2.81 -14.99
CA LEU A 104 -1.00 2.08 -14.58
C LEU A 104 -1.14 1.58 -13.14
N LEU A 105 -0.78 0.32 -12.92
CA LEU A 105 -0.65 -0.29 -11.61
C LEU A 105 0.84 -0.44 -11.27
N LEU A 106 1.25 0.11 -10.13
CA LEU A 106 2.58 -0.05 -9.57
C LEU A 106 2.48 -0.88 -8.29
N VAL A 107 3.47 -1.74 -8.04
CA VAL A 107 3.43 -2.66 -6.91
C VAL A 107 4.69 -2.49 -6.06
N SER A 108 4.51 -2.07 -4.82
CA SER A 108 5.52 -2.21 -3.76
C SER A 108 5.48 -3.65 -3.26
N ALA A 109 6.39 -4.47 -3.79
CA ALA A 109 6.38 -5.92 -3.57
C ALA A 109 7.34 -6.33 -2.45
N GLY A 110 6.97 -6.06 -1.19
CA GLY A 110 7.63 -6.60 -0.01
C GLY A 110 7.12 -8.01 0.32
N PHE A 111 8.02 -8.97 0.57
CA PHE A 111 7.64 -10.36 0.84
C PHE A 111 7.79 -10.75 2.32
N ASP A 112 7.99 -9.76 3.19
CA ASP A 112 8.17 -9.89 4.64
C ASP A 112 6.87 -10.15 5.41
N ALA A 113 5.73 -10.18 4.71
CA ALA A 113 4.48 -10.76 5.20
C ALA A 113 4.48 -12.31 5.16
N HIS A 114 5.58 -12.94 4.72
CA HIS A 114 5.71 -14.39 4.70
C HIS A 114 5.83 -14.95 6.13
N ARG A 115 5.27 -16.15 6.35
CA ARG A 115 5.28 -16.85 7.65
C ARG A 115 6.69 -17.10 8.23
N GLU A 116 7.67 -17.20 7.34
CA GLU A 116 9.06 -17.52 7.68
C GLU A 116 9.96 -16.28 7.74
N ASP A 117 9.38 -15.08 7.65
CA ASP A 117 10.13 -13.83 7.78
C ASP A 117 10.27 -13.42 9.26
N ASP A 118 11.49 -13.15 9.70
CA ASP A 118 11.79 -12.75 11.08
C ASP A 118 11.43 -11.28 11.38
N MET A 119 11.17 -10.48 10.34
CA MET A 119 10.81 -9.06 10.44
C MET A 119 9.30 -8.82 10.34
N GLY A 120 8.49 -9.86 10.17
CA GLY A 120 7.04 -9.81 10.17
C GLY A 120 6.43 -10.89 11.08
N GLN A 121 5.13 -10.80 11.37
CA GLN A 121 4.42 -11.83 12.14
C GLN A 121 3.13 -12.27 11.43
N MET A 122 3.12 -12.32 10.10
CA MET A 122 1.96 -12.78 9.34
C MET A 122 2.01 -14.28 9.05
N GLY A 123 0.89 -14.87 8.63
CA GLY A 123 0.83 -16.29 8.25
C GLY A 123 0.75 -17.26 9.43
N GLY A 124 -0.29 -17.11 10.26
CA GLY A 124 -0.59 -18.01 11.40
C GLY A 124 -0.73 -19.49 11.06
#